data_AF-A0A846PE47-F1
#
_entry.id   AF-A0A846PE47-F1
#
_cell.length_a   1.000
_cell.length_b   1.000
_cell.length_c   1.000
_cell.angle_alpha   90.00
_cell.angle_beta   90.00
_cell.angle_gamma   90.00
#
_symmetry.space_group_name_H-M   'P 1'
#
loop_
_entity.id
_entity.type
_entity.pdbx_description
1 polymer ?
#
loop_
_entity_poly.entity_id
_entity_poly.type
_entity_poly.pdbx_seq_one_letter_code
_entity_poly.pdbx_strand_id
1 'polypeptide(L)'
;MLDHEHIDWTPGNGRIDVWGETGFYPNGEVEIWLENELYGIEIHLKTVTADNYGRFYTIIHHLPEVPRKPTCDDHWFVRAVDEKGNKGADHFAIIPWITYEDTMAQDNPETWQTTKKGYVDDTIIVYGHGFLPSRQDNWDPYCTVYVRIYYCGVAPRVYDQISQKRRVFNGTSQFNWDNLEWYPRLSETVLAEVQTDENGYWQAEIKIPQSYGGLHAIYACEYRIVADPARTCPNGELDLICSGWPQCTEIEKEAQSVILDVWPTIKVFPSTALTNQYVTVEGEGLPLPRYYQLWMNGESIVEDRDWCLVLDFGPYKQWIFENKRIRNNELDLAWVDEVWYPFSFYTPDIGAFLESPVWKGKLTSITKDYTIECTESYQFHIGSKYLQVPVLPADSYEVMIYYYDKNSQKFIHDHHAITSIEVLKDPLNVHMEVGGIHFPEETVDVTVHVDVDGIDTDVTSLVFALYKGESFFENLNYDRISTGFYVATFNCPAGEGDYFIKASVAKEYESFTLYGSAITSFTVSPTLNGLNAKLLALEGELATLITDMGEMKVNLSRINARIEAVSGDIVTIETSIGTLQTDISNINGKLVGIEGTIVTINTDIGILKENAKDL
;
A
#
# COMPACT_ATOMS: atom_id res chain seq x y z
N MET A 1 45.34 3.81 35.72
CA MET A 1 45.78 4.60 34.56
C MET A 1 45.11 4.00 33.35
N LEU A 2 43.82 4.33 33.21
CA LEU A 2 43.27 4.59 31.89
C LEU A 2 43.42 6.11 31.80
N ASP A 3 44.17 6.59 30.81
CA ASP A 3 44.32 8.03 30.60
C ASP A 3 43.06 8.47 29.85
N HIS A 4 42.04 8.87 30.61
CA HIS A 4 40.86 9.52 30.07
C HIS A 4 41.22 10.98 29.83
N GLU A 5 41.20 11.39 28.57
CA GLU A 5 41.36 12.80 28.18
C GLU A 5 40.19 13.63 28.75
N HIS A 6 40.42 14.91 29.06
CA HIS A 6 39.36 15.77 29.59
C HIS A 6 38.20 15.90 28.58
N ILE A 7 36.98 15.90 29.10
CA ILE A 7 35.75 15.95 28.31
C ILE A 7 35.36 17.42 28.14
N ASP A 8 36.00 18.09 27.17
CA ASP A 8 35.75 19.51 26.90
C ASP A 8 34.31 19.78 26.40
N TRP A 9 33.57 18.75 25.98
CA TRP A 9 32.19 18.85 25.49
C TRP A 9 31.34 17.59 25.74
N THR A 10 30.03 17.78 25.95
CA THR A 10 29.02 16.71 25.97
C THR A 10 27.77 17.15 25.18
N PRO A 11 27.00 16.26 24.55
CA PRO A 11 25.73 16.64 23.95
C PRO A 11 24.71 17.09 25.01
N GLY A 12 23.79 18.01 24.66
CA GLY A 12 22.65 18.38 25.51
C GLY A 12 21.86 17.15 25.97
N ASN A 13 21.29 17.14 27.18
CA ASN A 13 20.63 15.94 27.74
C ASN A 13 21.57 14.69 27.90
N GLY A 14 22.88 14.83 27.67
CA GLY A 14 23.82 13.71 27.49
C GLY A 14 24.35 13.06 28.78
N ARG A 15 25.25 12.08 28.60
CA ARG A 15 25.95 11.37 29.67
C ARG A 15 27.22 12.12 30.10
N ILE A 16 27.50 12.19 31.41
CA ILE A 16 28.80 12.64 31.95
C ILE A 16 29.34 11.70 33.04
N ASP A 17 30.65 11.67 33.19
CA ASP A 17 31.37 10.88 34.19
C ASP A 17 32.11 11.80 35.16
N VAL A 18 31.78 11.71 36.44
CA VAL A 18 32.27 12.63 37.48
C VAL A 18 33.27 11.91 38.38
N TRP A 19 34.53 12.36 38.33
CA TRP A 19 35.68 11.76 39.01
C TRP A 19 36.20 12.70 40.10
N GLY A 20 35.97 12.36 41.37
CA GLY A 20 36.59 13.04 42.51
C GLY A 20 37.92 12.37 42.86
N GLU A 21 39.05 12.87 42.35
CA GLU A 21 40.35 12.20 42.51
C GLU A 21 40.92 12.22 43.93
N THR A 22 40.79 13.35 44.64
CA THR A 22 41.17 13.56 46.06
C THR A 22 40.44 14.80 46.61
N GLY A 23 40.55 15.04 47.92
CA GLY A 23 40.25 16.34 48.53
C GLY A 23 38.88 16.47 49.22
N PHE A 24 37.98 15.51 49.01
CA PHE A 24 36.70 15.44 49.72
C PHE A 24 36.84 14.71 51.07
N TYR A 25 35.82 14.81 51.92
CA TYR A 25 35.82 14.23 53.26
C TYR A 25 35.73 12.69 53.21
N PRO A 26 36.68 11.94 53.81
CA PRO A 26 36.69 10.48 53.73
C PRO A 26 35.42 9.82 54.32
N ASN A 27 34.75 8.98 53.53
CA ASN A 27 33.44 8.38 53.84
C ASN A 27 32.29 9.39 54.06
N GLY A 28 32.46 10.66 53.67
CA GLY A 28 31.40 11.66 53.71
C GLY A 28 30.48 11.60 52.48
N GLU A 29 29.29 12.19 52.61
CA GLU A 29 28.43 12.46 51.46
C GLU A 29 28.96 13.63 50.62
N VAL A 30 28.87 13.48 49.30
CA VAL A 30 29.24 14.48 48.28
C VAL A 30 28.04 14.67 47.35
N GLU A 31 27.53 15.88 47.30
CA GLU A 31 26.51 16.30 46.35
C GLU A 31 27.16 16.78 45.04
N ILE A 32 26.54 16.45 43.91
CA ILE A 32 26.99 16.80 42.57
C ILE A 32 25.90 17.65 41.92
N TRP A 33 26.29 18.82 41.45
CA TRP A 33 25.42 19.87 40.93
C TRP A 33 25.84 20.26 39.50
N LEU A 34 24.86 20.63 38.68
CA LEU A 34 25.04 21.23 37.35
C LEU A 34 24.77 22.73 37.44
N GLU A 35 25.72 23.55 37.00
CA GLU A 35 25.68 25.01 37.20
C GLU A 35 26.00 25.82 35.93
N ASN A 36 25.26 26.92 35.78
CA ASN A 36 25.50 27.94 34.76
C ASN A 36 25.01 29.32 35.20
N GLU A 37 25.94 30.24 35.45
CA GLU A 37 25.67 31.61 35.89
C GLU A 37 24.90 32.44 34.85
N LEU A 38 25.13 32.21 33.54
CA LEU A 38 24.49 32.97 32.45
C LEU A 38 22.99 32.71 32.38
N TYR A 39 22.58 31.46 32.63
CA TYR A 39 21.16 31.07 32.64
C TYR A 39 20.54 31.09 34.04
N GLY A 40 21.33 31.33 35.08
CA GLY A 40 20.89 31.29 36.49
C GLY A 40 20.47 29.90 36.95
N ILE A 41 21.09 28.84 36.42
CA ILE A 41 20.71 27.44 36.64
C ILE A 41 21.68 26.78 37.64
N GLU A 42 21.12 26.15 38.67
CA GLU A 42 21.82 25.29 39.65
C GLU A 42 20.90 24.08 39.94
N ILE A 43 21.28 22.88 39.46
CA ILE A 43 20.45 21.66 39.53
C ILE A 43 21.21 20.56 40.26
N HIS A 44 20.60 19.93 41.26
CA HIS A 44 21.14 18.73 41.91
C HIS A 44 21.04 17.54 40.95
N LEU A 45 22.18 16.92 40.61
CA LEU A 45 22.24 15.74 39.76
C LEU A 45 22.21 14.44 40.59
N LYS A 46 23.00 14.39 41.67
CA LYS A 46 23.22 13.15 42.44
C LYS A 46 23.90 13.43 43.77
N THR A 47 23.72 12.54 44.74
CA THR A 47 24.58 12.45 45.93
C THR A 47 25.27 11.09 45.95
N VAL A 48 26.56 11.07 46.31
CA VAL A 48 27.41 9.87 46.39
C VAL A 48 28.22 9.87 47.69
N THR A 49 28.77 8.72 48.08
CA THR A 49 29.67 8.61 49.24
C THR A 49 31.12 8.49 48.77
N ALA A 50 32.02 9.30 49.34
CA ALA A 50 33.46 9.21 49.05
C ALA A 50 34.10 7.99 49.73
N ASP A 51 35.23 7.51 49.20
CA ASP A 51 36.01 6.43 49.80
C ASP A 51 36.81 6.89 51.05
N ASN A 52 37.57 5.96 51.64
CA ASN A 52 38.44 6.21 52.80
C ASN A 52 39.59 7.21 52.55
N TYR A 53 39.73 7.73 51.33
CA TYR A 53 40.75 8.70 50.92
C TYR A 53 40.13 10.00 50.36
N GLY A 54 38.80 10.15 50.42
CA GLY A 54 38.11 11.35 49.93
C GLY A 54 37.90 11.36 48.41
N ARG A 55 37.63 10.19 47.83
CA ARG A 55 37.55 9.99 46.36
C ARG A 55 36.24 9.33 45.94
N PHE A 56 35.74 9.64 44.76
CA PHE A 56 34.54 8.99 44.21
C PHE A 56 34.57 8.91 42.68
N TYR A 57 33.76 8.02 42.14
CA TYR A 57 33.41 7.98 40.73
C TYR A 57 31.90 7.77 40.61
N THR A 58 31.25 8.50 39.71
CA THR A 58 29.86 8.20 39.31
C THR A 58 29.60 8.59 37.86
N ILE A 59 28.73 7.83 37.23
CA ILE A 59 28.08 8.17 35.96
C ILE A 59 26.81 8.96 36.27
N ILE A 60 26.57 10.02 35.51
CA ILE A 60 25.26 10.64 35.29
C ILE A 60 24.86 10.22 33.87
N HIS A 61 23.87 9.33 33.75
CA HIS A 61 23.48 8.78 32.44
C HIS A 61 22.78 9.81 31.56
N HIS A 62 22.09 10.75 32.21
CA HIS A 62 21.20 11.73 31.60
C HIS A 62 21.36 13.04 32.37
N LEU A 63 21.92 14.06 31.74
CA LEU A 63 21.79 15.44 32.22
C LEU A 63 20.36 15.92 31.99
N PRO A 64 19.82 16.82 32.82
CA PRO A 64 18.60 17.56 32.48
C PRO A 64 18.74 18.29 31.15
N GLU A 65 17.64 18.57 30.47
CA GLU A 65 17.65 19.42 29.28
C GLU A 65 18.19 20.80 29.64
N VAL A 66 19.27 21.20 28.97
CA VAL A 66 19.92 22.48 29.18
C VAL A 66 20.52 22.99 27.87
N PRO A 67 20.49 24.31 27.61
CA PRO A 67 20.91 24.86 26.34
C PRO A 67 22.43 24.96 26.20
N ARG A 68 22.93 24.93 24.96
CA ARG A 68 24.29 25.42 24.68
C ARG A 68 24.41 26.87 25.12
N LYS A 69 25.60 27.26 25.59
CA LYS A 69 25.93 28.67 25.75
C LYS A 69 26.25 29.30 24.36
N PRO A 70 26.29 30.64 24.26
CA PRO A 70 26.54 31.35 23.01
C PRO A 70 27.81 30.95 22.24
N THR A 71 28.94 30.74 22.92
CA THR A 71 30.27 30.52 22.31
C THR A 71 30.89 29.18 22.73
N CYS A 72 32.00 28.76 22.10
CA CYS A 72 32.73 27.55 22.50
C CYS A 72 33.52 27.73 23.82
N ASP A 73 34.03 28.94 24.08
CA ASP A 73 34.79 29.30 25.29
C ASP A 73 33.88 29.39 26.54
N ASP A 74 32.57 29.25 26.33
CA ASP A 74 31.53 29.36 27.33
C ASP A 74 31.07 27.98 27.81
N HIS A 75 31.58 27.55 28.97
CA HIS A 75 31.29 26.23 29.52
C HIS A 75 30.14 26.23 30.55
N TRP A 76 29.52 25.05 30.71
CA TRP A 76 28.75 24.60 31.87
C TRP A 76 29.69 24.00 32.93
N PHE A 77 29.29 23.99 34.19
CA PHE A 77 30.09 23.46 35.30
C PHE A 77 29.42 22.27 35.99
N VAL A 78 30.20 21.23 36.29
CA VAL A 78 29.86 20.18 37.25
C VAL A 78 30.52 20.54 38.57
N ARG A 79 29.75 20.88 39.61
CA ARG A 79 30.29 21.19 40.94
C ARG A 79 30.00 20.06 41.92
N ALA A 80 31.05 19.49 42.50
CA ALA A 80 30.97 18.58 43.64
C ALA A 80 31.20 19.33 44.95
N VAL A 81 30.39 19.08 45.99
CA VAL A 81 30.55 19.65 47.33
C VAL A 81 30.27 18.59 48.40
N ASP A 82 31.10 18.52 49.44
CA ASP A 82 30.89 17.57 50.54
C ASP A 82 30.22 18.18 51.79
N GLU A 83 29.84 17.30 52.72
CA GLU A 83 29.30 17.61 54.06
C GLU A 83 30.23 18.44 54.99
N LYS A 84 31.39 18.88 54.51
CA LYS A 84 32.33 19.79 55.20
C LYS A 84 32.56 21.10 54.42
N GLY A 85 31.99 21.22 53.21
CA GLY A 85 32.16 22.38 52.33
C GLY A 85 33.44 22.36 51.50
N ASN A 86 34.16 21.24 51.43
CA ASN A 86 35.21 21.09 50.41
C ASN A 86 34.53 20.99 49.05
N LYS A 87 35.16 21.57 48.02
CA LYS A 87 34.60 21.66 46.67
C LYS A 87 35.61 21.25 45.62
N GLY A 88 35.12 20.56 44.60
CA GLY A 88 35.77 20.43 43.30
C GLY A 88 34.78 20.85 42.21
N ALA A 89 35.29 21.32 41.08
CA ALA A 89 34.47 21.55 39.90
C ALA A 89 35.29 21.28 38.64
N ASP A 90 34.62 20.81 37.60
CA ASP A 90 35.14 20.77 36.23
C ASP A 90 34.07 21.32 35.27
N HIS A 91 34.42 21.44 33.99
CA HIS A 91 33.71 22.25 33.01
C HIS A 91 33.64 21.58 31.65
N PHE A 92 32.60 21.87 30.87
CA PHE A 92 32.35 21.28 29.56
C PHE A 92 31.39 22.15 28.73
N ALA A 93 31.52 22.13 27.40
CA ALA A 93 30.55 22.73 26.50
C ALA A 93 29.33 21.81 26.31
N ILE A 94 28.12 22.38 26.29
CA ILE A 94 26.91 21.67 25.80
C ILE A 94 26.86 21.82 24.28
N ILE A 95 26.76 20.69 23.58
CA ILE A 95 26.68 20.62 22.11
C ILE A 95 25.25 20.25 21.70
N PRO A 96 24.60 20.99 20.78
CA PRO A 96 23.30 20.59 20.29
C PRO A 96 23.37 19.30 19.49
N TRP A 97 22.35 18.47 19.56
CA TRP A 97 22.24 17.23 18.79
C TRP A 97 20.77 16.87 18.54
N ILE A 98 20.54 15.90 17.65
CA ILE A 98 19.21 15.42 17.31
C ILE A 98 19.07 13.90 17.37
N THR A 99 17.85 13.43 17.56
CA THR A 99 17.48 12.03 17.84
C THR A 99 16.07 11.69 17.32
N TYR A 100 15.75 10.41 17.15
CA TYR A 100 14.39 9.94 16.81
C TYR A 100 13.56 9.52 18.03
N GLU A 101 14.18 9.51 19.22
CA GLU A 101 13.58 9.05 20.47
C GLU A 101 13.29 10.21 21.42
N ASP A 102 12.16 10.17 22.13
CA ASP A 102 11.87 11.09 23.22
C ASP A 102 12.81 10.77 24.41
N THR A 103 13.95 11.46 24.45
CA THR A 103 14.96 11.23 25.48
C THR A 103 14.56 11.79 26.85
N MET A 104 13.51 12.63 26.96
CA MET A 104 12.95 13.04 28.26
C MET A 104 12.23 11.90 28.97
N ALA A 105 11.84 10.86 28.23
CA ALA A 105 11.18 9.68 28.75
C ALA A 105 12.11 8.45 28.88
N GLN A 106 13.43 8.59 28.65
CA GLN A 106 14.36 7.46 28.52
C GLN A 106 15.70 7.65 29.26
N ASP A 107 15.75 7.24 30.54
CA ASP A 107 16.94 7.27 31.42
C ASP A 107 18.19 6.51 30.90
N ASN A 108 18.09 5.71 29.82
CA ASN A 108 19.20 4.90 29.29
C ASN A 108 19.66 5.36 27.89
N PRO A 109 20.85 5.99 27.77
CA PRO A 109 21.44 6.35 26.47
C PRO A 109 21.65 5.19 25.47
N GLU A 110 21.64 3.94 25.92
CA GLU A 110 21.73 2.76 25.04
C GLU A 110 20.45 2.51 24.22
N THR A 111 19.30 3.08 24.60
CA THR A 111 18.03 2.92 23.84
C THR A 111 17.80 3.99 22.78
N TRP A 112 18.58 5.09 22.80
CA TRP A 112 18.38 6.24 21.93
C TRP A 112 18.78 5.93 20.47
N GLN A 113 17.78 5.77 19.60
CA GLN A 113 17.99 5.46 18.19
C GLN A 113 18.33 6.71 17.38
N THR A 114 19.57 6.78 16.90
CA THR A 114 20.01 7.77 15.91
C THR A 114 19.86 7.28 14.47
N THR A 115 19.44 6.02 14.27
CA THR A 115 19.16 5.43 12.94
C THR A 115 17.76 4.82 12.94
N LYS A 116 16.94 5.12 11.93
CA LYS A 116 15.54 4.68 11.83
C LYS A 116 15.20 4.30 10.40
N LYS A 117 14.19 3.43 10.24
CA LYS A 117 13.70 2.93 8.95
C LYS A 117 12.35 3.55 8.62
N GLY A 118 12.08 3.77 7.35
CA GLY A 118 10.79 4.26 6.86
C GLY A 118 10.71 4.24 5.34
N TYR A 119 9.52 4.47 4.81
CA TYR A 119 9.27 4.54 3.37
C TYR A 119 9.12 6.01 2.91
N VAL A 120 9.18 6.25 1.60
CA VAL A 120 8.79 7.56 1.06
C VAL A 120 7.34 7.86 1.46
N ASP A 121 7.06 9.13 1.78
CA ASP A 121 5.76 9.63 2.24
C ASP A 121 5.32 9.21 3.66
N ASP A 122 6.08 8.39 4.40
CA ASP A 122 5.86 8.16 5.83
C ASP A 122 6.13 9.43 6.67
N THR A 123 5.51 9.52 7.84
CA THR A 123 5.76 10.57 8.85
C THR A 123 6.61 10.04 9.99
N ILE A 124 7.65 10.79 10.38
CA ILE A 124 8.51 10.51 11.54
C ILE A 124 8.67 11.77 12.41
N ILE A 125 8.92 11.57 13.71
CA ILE A 125 9.26 12.67 14.63
C ILE A 125 10.78 12.72 14.81
N VAL A 126 11.35 13.92 14.82
CA VAL A 126 12.74 14.21 15.18
C VAL A 126 12.74 15.20 16.33
N TYR A 127 13.59 14.94 17.33
CA TYR A 127 13.80 15.79 18.49
C TYR A 127 15.19 16.43 18.41
N GLY A 128 15.34 17.60 19.02
CA GLY A 128 16.63 18.26 19.16
C GLY A 128 16.81 18.87 20.54
N HIS A 129 18.03 18.75 21.05
CA HIS A 129 18.41 19.05 22.43
C HIS A 129 19.60 20.01 22.45
N GLY A 130 19.71 20.85 23.47
CA GLY A 130 20.87 21.71 23.72
C GLY A 130 21.12 22.80 22.67
N PHE A 131 20.12 23.20 21.87
CA PHE A 131 20.27 24.34 20.95
C PHE A 131 20.23 25.67 21.72
N LEU A 132 20.49 26.79 21.02
CA LEU A 132 20.37 28.12 21.60
C LEU A 132 18.90 28.38 22.01
N PRO A 133 18.61 28.81 23.26
CA PRO A 133 17.26 28.79 23.80
C PRO A 133 16.45 29.98 23.30
N SER A 134 15.12 29.87 23.36
CA SER A 134 14.19 30.97 23.15
C SER A 134 13.60 31.40 24.47
N ARG A 135 13.50 32.71 24.71
CA ARG A 135 12.78 33.28 25.87
C ARG A 135 13.36 32.95 27.25
N GLN A 136 14.63 32.57 27.33
CA GLN A 136 15.28 32.23 28.59
C GLN A 136 15.44 33.49 29.47
N ASP A 137 14.81 33.50 30.66
CA ASP A 137 14.59 34.68 31.49
C ASP A 137 15.87 35.47 31.89
N ASN A 138 16.99 34.78 32.11
CA ASN A 138 18.24 35.39 32.58
C ASN A 138 19.17 35.79 31.42
N TRP A 139 19.04 35.17 30.25
CA TRP A 139 19.88 35.43 29.08
C TRP A 139 19.20 36.33 28.03
N ASP A 140 18.04 35.93 27.50
CA ASP A 140 17.23 36.79 26.60
C ASP A 140 15.73 36.37 26.57
N PRO A 141 14.88 36.97 27.42
CA PRO A 141 13.43 36.73 27.41
C PRO A 141 12.68 37.35 26.22
N TYR A 142 13.36 38.11 25.35
CA TYR A 142 12.73 38.86 24.25
C TYR A 142 12.96 38.25 22.87
N CYS A 143 13.73 37.17 22.80
CA CYS A 143 14.17 36.59 21.54
C CYS A 143 13.75 35.13 21.35
N THR A 144 13.43 34.81 20.11
CA THR A 144 13.02 33.48 19.65
C THR A 144 14.01 32.99 18.59
N VAL A 145 14.66 31.87 18.87
CA VAL A 145 15.58 31.17 17.97
C VAL A 145 14.79 30.20 17.09
N TYR A 146 15.09 30.22 15.79
CA TYR A 146 14.49 29.33 14.79
C TYR A 146 15.51 28.33 14.27
N VAL A 147 15.12 27.06 14.28
CA VAL A 147 15.90 25.92 13.81
C VAL A 147 15.26 25.36 12.53
N ARG A 148 16.09 25.01 11.55
CA ARG A 148 15.73 24.28 10.33
C ARG A 148 16.17 22.84 10.43
N ILE A 149 15.28 21.92 10.08
CA ILE A 149 15.61 20.50 9.90
C ILE A 149 15.88 20.26 8.41
N TYR A 150 17.09 19.80 8.11
CA TYR A 150 17.61 19.56 6.76
C TYR A 150 17.69 18.07 6.46
N TYR A 151 17.20 17.68 5.28
CA TYR A 151 17.29 16.35 4.71
C TYR A 151 18.32 16.32 3.58
N CYS A 152 19.19 15.31 3.60
CA CYS A 152 20.23 15.11 2.61
C CYS A 152 19.77 14.13 1.51
N GLY A 153 19.26 14.62 0.37
CA GLY A 153 18.98 13.82 -0.84
C GLY A 153 20.12 13.94 -1.86
N VAL A 154 20.32 12.99 -2.78
CA VAL A 154 21.47 13.06 -3.72
C VAL A 154 21.30 14.20 -4.72
N ALA A 155 22.34 15.03 -4.86
CA ALA A 155 22.47 15.95 -5.97
C ALA A 155 22.90 15.18 -7.23
N PRO A 156 22.26 15.39 -8.40
CA PRO A 156 22.77 14.89 -9.68
C PRO A 156 24.22 15.31 -9.90
N ARG A 157 25.04 14.41 -10.45
CA ARG A 157 26.51 14.54 -10.52
C ARG A 157 26.96 15.75 -11.36
N VAL A 158 27.25 16.87 -10.70
CA VAL A 158 27.93 18.01 -11.32
C VAL A 158 29.42 17.68 -11.47
N TYR A 159 29.91 17.59 -12.71
CA TYR A 159 31.25 17.13 -13.07
C TYR A 159 32.43 17.93 -12.45
N ASP A 160 32.17 19.08 -11.85
CA ASP A 160 33.18 19.97 -11.23
C ASP A 160 33.35 19.75 -9.71
N GLN A 161 32.50 18.93 -9.06
CA GLN A 161 32.54 18.69 -7.60
C GLN A 161 33.09 17.32 -7.19
N ILE A 162 34.10 16.84 -7.92
CA ILE A 162 34.69 15.49 -7.78
C ILE A 162 35.24 15.21 -6.36
N SER A 163 35.59 16.24 -5.58
CA SER A 163 36.22 16.15 -4.26
C SER A 163 35.28 16.24 -3.05
N GLN A 164 33.99 16.54 -3.21
CA GLN A 164 33.09 16.77 -2.08
C GLN A 164 32.42 15.46 -1.61
N LYS A 165 33.03 14.78 -0.62
CA LYS A 165 32.28 13.87 0.26
C LYS A 165 31.51 14.68 1.31
N ARG A 166 30.31 14.26 1.69
CA ARG A 166 29.65 14.74 2.92
C ARG A 166 30.15 13.91 4.10
N ARG A 167 30.54 14.57 5.21
CA ARG A 167 30.92 13.92 6.47
C ARG A 167 29.99 14.30 7.61
N VAL A 168 29.31 13.32 8.20
CA VAL A 168 28.48 13.51 9.40
C VAL A 168 28.64 12.33 10.34
N PHE A 169 28.03 12.39 11.52
CA PHE A 169 28.03 11.27 12.48
C PHE A 169 26.69 11.07 13.17
N ASN A 170 26.35 9.81 13.46
CA ASN A 170 25.09 9.41 14.10
C ASN A 170 25.21 9.23 15.63
N GLY A 171 26.08 10.01 16.28
CA GLY A 171 26.41 9.82 17.69
C GLY A 171 25.41 10.40 18.69
N THR A 172 25.34 9.78 19.86
CA THR A 172 24.68 10.28 21.08
C THR A 172 25.66 10.69 22.18
N SER A 173 26.96 10.44 21.98
CA SER A 173 28.04 10.71 22.94
C SER A 173 29.40 10.64 22.24
N GLN A 174 30.49 10.87 22.99
CA GLN A 174 31.86 10.62 22.54
C GLN A 174 32.19 9.12 22.33
N PHE A 175 31.36 8.21 22.88
CA PHE A 175 31.69 6.79 23.02
C PHE A 175 30.91 5.86 22.07
N ASN A 176 29.91 6.37 21.37
CA ASN A 176 29.16 5.63 20.36
C ASN A 176 28.73 6.58 19.23
N TRP A 177 29.39 6.47 18.08
CA TRP A 177 29.18 7.29 16.90
C TRP A 177 29.77 6.62 15.64
N ASP A 178 28.95 6.40 14.63
CA ASP A 178 29.40 6.05 13.30
C ASP A 178 29.78 7.32 12.54
N ASN A 179 31.03 7.39 12.08
CA ASN A 179 31.51 8.39 11.13
C ASN A 179 31.11 7.99 9.72
N LEU A 180 30.20 8.75 9.11
CA LEU A 180 29.60 8.43 7.81
C LEU A 180 30.12 9.40 6.75
N GLU A 181 30.90 8.86 5.81
CA GLU A 181 31.27 9.57 4.58
C GLU A 181 30.35 9.15 3.43
N TRP A 182 29.76 10.13 2.74
CA TRP A 182 28.90 9.90 1.56
C TRP A 182 29.46 10.53 0.29
N TYR A 183 29.34 9.82 -0.83
CA TYR A 183 29.56 10.32 -2.18
C TYR A 183 28.43 9.85 -3.13
N PRO A 184 27.95 10.69 -4.06
CA PRO A 184 28.26 12.12 -4.22
C PRO A 184 27.73 12.96 -3.05
N ARG A 185 28.10 14.24 -2.97
CA ARG A 185 27.54 15.13 -1.95
C ARG A 185 26.01 15.21 -2.09
N LEU A 186 25.34 15.07 -0.95
CA LEU A 186 23.90 15.13 -0.86
C LEU A 186 23.44 16.61 -0.85
N SER A 187 22.57 16.97 -1.81
CA SER A 187 21.77 18.20 -1.78
C SER A 187 20.86 18.28 -0.55
N GLU A 188 20.56 19.50 -0.13
CA GLU A 188 19.82 19.79 1.09
C GLU A 188 18.39 20.24 0.79
N THR A 189 17.43 19.68 1.52
CA THR A 189 16.01 20.09 1.50
C THR A 189 15.57 20.38 2.92
N VAL A 190 15.00 21.56 3.19
CA VAL A 190 14.38 21.85 4.49
C VAL A 190 13.05 21.09 4.59
N LEU A 191 12.89 20.25 5.61
CA LEU A 191 11.64 19.53 5.89
C LEU A 191 10.71 20.31 6.81
N ALA A 192 11.28 21.01 7.81
CA ALA A 192 10.53 21.78 8.78
C ALA A 192 11.35 22.96 9.33
N GLU A 193 10.64 23.97 9.83
CA GLU A 193 11.19 25.03 10.65
C GLU A 193 10.47 25.02 12.00
N VAL A 194 11.23 25.04 13.10
CA VAL A 194 10.73 25.02 14.48
C VAL A 194 11.35 26.15 15.30
N GLN A 195 10.83 26.34 16.51
CA GLN A 195 11.38 27.24 17.52
C GLN A 195 11.91 26.39 18.68
N THR A 196 13.00 26.82 19.31
CA THR A 196 13.45 26.22 20.58
C THR A 196 12.56 26.67 21.73
N ASP A 197 12.59 25.94 22.84
CA ASP A 197 12.06 26.41 24.13
C ASP A 197 13.14 27.12 24.97
N GLU A 198 12.82 27.42 26.24
CA GLU A 198 13.72 28.10 27.18
C GLU A 198 14.97 27.29 27.56
N ASN A 199 14.98 25.97 27.29
CA ASN A 199 16.09 25.07 27.56
C ASN A 199 16.84 24.65 26.29
N GLY A 200 16.44 25.15 25.11
CA GLY A 200 17.08 24.78 23.84
C GLY A 200 16.51 23.53 23.17
N TYR A 201 15.42 22.96 23.69
CA TYR A 201 14.77 21.78 23.16
C TYR A 201 13.74 22.12 22.07
N TRP A 202 13.51 21.17 21.16
CA TRP A 202 12.42 21.22 20.18
C TRP A 202 12.05 19.81 19.69
N GLN A 203 10.84 19.69 19.14
CA GLN A 203 10.37 18.50 18.40
C GLN A 203 9.76 18.92 17.07
N ALA A 204 9.91 18.08 16.05
CA ALA A 204 9.38 18.29 14.70
C ALA A 204 8.77 17.00 14.15
N GLU A 205 7.50 17.07 13.73
CA GLU A 205 6.92 16.08 12.83
C GLU A 205 7.37 16.39 11.40
N ILE A 206 8.00 15.42 10.72
CA ILE A 206 8.50 15.57 9.36
C ILE A 206 7.99 14.42 8.47
N LYS A 207 7.67 14.74 7.21
CA LYS A 207 7.32 13.75 6.19
C LYS A 207 8.56 13.39 5.37
N ILE A 208 8.78 12.10 5.13
CA ILE A 208 9.93 11.60 4.34
C ILE A 208 9.72 12.00 2.87
N PRO A 209 10.62 12.83 2.29
CA PRO A 209 10.42 13.38 0.95
C PRO A 209 10.73 12.33 -0.13
N GLN A 210 10.17 12.55 -1.33
CA GLN A 210 10.50 11.77 -2.51
C GLN A 210 12.02 11.73 -2.76
N SER A 211 12.62 10.58 -2.54
CA SER A 211 14.07 10.36 -2.59
C SER A 211 14.40 8.91 -2.99
N TYR A 212 15.70 8.64 -3.20
CA TYR A 212 16.21 7.30 -3.49
C TYR A 212 16.24 6.42 -2.22
N GLY A 213 16.62 5.15 -2.36
CA GLY A 213 16.67 4.17 -1.26
C GLY A 213 18.02 3.98 -0.56
N GLY A 214 17.95 3.62 0.71
CA GLY A 214 19.08 3.45 1.62
C GLY A 214 19.27 4.67 2.52
N LEU A 215 20.50 4.88 2.98
CA LEU A 215 20.77 5.84 4.06
C LEU A 215 20.78 7.31 3.59
N HIS A 216 20.14 8.15 4.40
CA HIS A 216 20.03 9.60 4.29
C HIS A 216 20.33 10.27 5.63
N ALA A 217 21.20 11.27 5.64
CA ALA A 217 21.39 12.11 6.82
C ALA A 217 20.26 13.14 6.97
N ILE A 218 19.78 13.31 8.19
CA ILE A 218 18.98 14.44 8.65
C ILE A 218 19.80 15.17 9.71
N TYR A 219 19.89 16.48 9.65
CA TYR A 219 20.55 17.32 10.66
C TYR A 219 19.74 18.60 10.88
N ALA A 220 20.10 19.39 11.88
CA ALA A 220 19.38 20.63 12.17
C ALA A 220 20.35 21.79 12.44
N CYS A 221 19.97 23.00 12.02
CA CYS A 221 20.75 24.21 12.29
C CYS A 221 19.86 25.37 12.72
N GLU A 222 20.34 26.14 13.68
CA GLU A 222 19.88 27.49 13.96
C GLU A 222 20.08 28.33 12.69
N TYR A 223 19.08 29.12 12.29
CA TYR A 223 19.17 29.90 11.06
C TYR A 223 18.74 31.37 11.22
N ARG A 224 18.03 31.71 12.30
CA ARG A 224 17.54 33.06 12.58
C ARG A 224 17.18 33.22 14.05
N ILE A 225 17.55 34.33 14.67
CA ILE A 225 16.93 34.82 15.92
C ILE A 225 16.02 36.00 15.58
N VAL A 226 14.86 36.10 16.23
CA VAL A 226 13.88 37.20 16.05
C VAL A 226 13.56 37.83 17.39
N ALA A 227 13.64 39.16 17.46
CA ALA A 227 13.30 39.94 18.65
C ALA A 227 11.82 40.33 18.67
N ASP A 228 11.28 40.53 19.88
CA ASP A 228 10.02 41.25 20.07
C ASP A 228 10.06 42.67 19.46
N PRO A 229 8.88 43.23 19.10
CA PRO A 229 8.77 44.61 18.66
C PRO A 229 9.43 45.60 19.63
N ALA A 230 10.32 46.45 19.11
CA ALA A 230 11.14 47.40 19.87
C ALA A 230 12.14 46.77 20.89
N ARG A 231 12.49 45.49 20.73
CA ARG A 231 13.62 44.81 21.38
C ARG A 231 14.71 44.48 20.35
N THR A 232 15.84 43.95 20.82
CA THR A 232 17.03 43.63 20.01
C THR A 232 17.68 42.35 20.53
N CYS A 233 17.80 41.32 19.69
CA CYS A 233 18.62 40.14 19.99
C CYS A 233 20.11 40.43 19.78
N PRO A 234 21.04 39.59 20.26
CA PRO A 234 22.49 39.67 19.98
C PRO A 234 22.87 39.26 18.53
N ASN A 235 21.99 39.54 17.57
CA ASN A 235 21.94 39.04 16.18
C ASN A 235 23.10 39.49 15.26
N GLY A 236 24.16 40.08 15.81
CA GLY A 236 25.31 40.62 15.06
C GLY A 236 26.65 39.94 15.35
N GLU A 237 26.75 39.19 16.46
CA GLU A 237 28.01 38.58 16.94
C GLU A 237 27.85 37.11 17.37
N LEU A 238 26.64 36.54 17.26
CA LEU A 238 26.37 35.13 17.53
C LEU A 238 26.55 34.27 16.28
N ASP A 239 27.42 33.28 16.35
CA ASP A 239 27.43 32.17 15.39
C ASP A 239 26.18 31.30 15.59
N LEU A 240 25.38 31.19 14.53
CA LEU A 240 24.26 30.27 14.43
C LEU A 240 24.76 28.96 13.81
N ILE A 241 24.50 27.84 14.50
CA ILE A 241 25.24 26.60 14.26
C ILE A 241 24.34 25.38 14.09
N CYS A 242 24.95 24.30 13.62
CA CYS A 242 24.29 23.02 13.38
C CYS A 242 24.52 22.02 14.52
N SER A 243 23.66 21.00 14.60
CA SER A 243 23.83 19.84 15.46
C SER A 243 25.25 19.28 15.34
N GLY A 244 25.86 18.91 16.47
CA GLY A 244 27.25 18.46 16.59
C GLY A 244 28.31 19.55 16.64
N TRP A 245 27.93 20.82 16.44
CA TRP A 245 28.73 22.07 16.52
C TRP A 245 30.24 21.85 16.32
N PRO A 246 30.70 21.57 15.07
CA PRO A 246 32.04 21.08 14.79
C PRO A 246 33.17 21.89 15.45
N GLN A 247 33.05 23.22 15.43
CA GLN A 247 34.00 24.18 15.97
C GLN A 247 34.37 23.93 17.44
N CYS A 248 33.43 23.55 18.31
CA CYS A 248 33.71 23.30 19.73
C CYS A 248 34.16 21.87 20.03
N THR A 249 34.32 21.03 19.01
CA THR A 249 34.62 19.59 19.19
C THR A 249 35.91 19.14 18.51
N GLU A 250 36.58 20.03 17.78
CA GLU A 250 37.81 19.84 16.98
C GLU A 250 37.79 18.70 15.93
N ILE A 251 36.68 17.97 15.79
CA ILE A 251 36.51 16.86 14.83
C ILE A 251 36.10 17.36 13.44
N GLU A 252 36.74 16.86 12.38
CA GLU A 252 36.55 17.23 10.97
C GLU A 252 35.21 16.72 10.36
N LYS A 253 34.08 17.24 10.84
CA LYS A 253 32.70 16.87 10.47
C LYS A 253 31.85 18.08 10.04
N GLU A 254 30.79 17.87 9.25
CA GLU A 254 29.82 18.92 8.91
C GLU A 254 28.75 19.09 9.99
N ALA A 255 28.19 17.98 10.51
CA ALA A 255 27.14 17.98 11.53
C ALA A 255 27.04 16.63 12.26
N GLN A 256 26.38 16.62 13.42
CA GLN A 256 25.70 15.44 13.97
C GLN A 256 24.39 15.26 13.21
N SER A 257 24.01 14.02 12.95
CA SER A 257 22.85 13.68 12.10
C SER A 257 22.16 12.42 12.57
N VAL A 258 20.82 12.41 12.57
CA VAL A 258 20.08 11.14 12.58
C VAL A 258 19.99 10.59 11.17
N ILE A 259 20.01 9.26 11.04
CA ILE A 259 20.11 8.57 9.76
C ILE A 259 18.79 7.87 9.44
N LEU A 260 18.17 8.25 8.33
CA LEU A 260 17.00 7.57 7.81
C LEU A 260 17.44 6.54 6.77
N ASP A 261 17.08 5.28 6.99
CA ASP A 261 17.18 4.20 6.03
C ASP A 261 15.86 4.11 5.24
N VAL A 262 15.84 4.72 4.05
CA VAL A 262 14.65 4.77 3.17
C VAL A 262 14.50 3.45 2.45
N TRP A 263 13.47 2.70 2.80
CA TRP A 263 13.17 1.41 2.19
C TRP A 263 12.34 1.58 0.90
N PRO A 264 12.56 0.73 -0.11
CA PRO A 264 11.81 0.80 -1.35
C PRO A 264 10.39 0.25 -1.19
N THR A 265 9.46 0.80 -1.98
CA THR A 265 8.14 0.23 -2.21
C THR A 265 7.92 -0.04 -3.69
N ILE A 266 7.05 -0.99 -4.00
CA ILE A 266 6.55 -1.23 -5.36
C ILE A 266 5.03 -1.44 -5.33
N LYS A 267 4.39 -1.13 -6.45
CA LYS A 267 2.96 -1.34 -6.69
C LYS A 267 2.77 -1.82 -8.12
N VAL A 268 1.85 -2.74 -8.34
CA VAL A 268 1.48 -3.21 -9.69
C VAL A 268 0.10 -2.67 -10.05
N PHE A 269 -0.06 -2.23 -11.31
CA PHE A 269 -1.31 -1.70 -11.83
C PHE A 269 -1.59 -2.27 -13.23
N PRO A 270 -2.78 -2.84 -13.48
CA PRO A 270 -3.84 -3.18 -12.51
C PRO A 270 -3.37 -4.15 -11.41
N SER A 271 -4.16 -4.25 -10.33
CA SER A 271 -3.94 -5.23 -9.26
C SER A 271 -4.40 -6.65 -9.64
N THR A 272 -5.35 -6.75 -10.57
CA THR A 272 -5.80 -8.00 -11.21
C THR A 272 -5.54 -7.93 -12.72
N ALA A 273 -4.98 -8.98 -13.33
CA ALA A 273 -4.65 -9.00 -14.76
C ALA A 273 -4.79 -10.39 -15.39
N LEU A 274 -4.94 -10.47 -16.71
CA LEU A 274 -4.90 -11.73 -17.45
C LEU A 274 -3.47 -12.18 -17.75
N THR A 275 -3.27 -13.50 -17.88
CA THR A 275 -2.14 -14.07 -18.63
C THR A 275 -1.95 -13.32 -19.97
N ASN A 276 -0.71 -12.93 -20.28
CA ASN A 276 -0.33 -12.14 -21.47
C ASN A 276 -0.88 -10.70 -21.54
N GLN A 277 -1.55 -10.18 -20.51
CA GLN A 277 -1.87 -8.74 -20.41
C GLN A 277 -0.63 -7.93 -20.00
N TYR A 278 -0.51 -6.69 -20.49
CA TYR A 278 0.50 -5.74 -19.99
C TYR A 278 0.04 -5.05 -18.70
N VAL A 279 0.93 -5.03 -17.70
CA VAL A 279 0.80 -4.29 -16.44
C VAL A 279 1.93 -3.27 -16.31
N THR A 280 1.72 -2.27 -15.47
CA THR A 280 2.75 -1.32 -15.03
C THR A 280 3.15 -1.66 -13.59
N VAL A 281 4.43 -1.93 -13.35
CA VAL A 281 4.98 -1.87 -11.98
C VAL A 281 5.50 -0.47 -11.74
N GLU A 282 5.02 0.23 -10.73
CA GLU A 282 5.60 1.46 -10.19
C GLU A 282 6.41 1.16 -8.92
N GLY A 283 7.27 2.09 -8.51
CA GLY A 283 8.08 1.93 -7.31
C GLY A 283 8.75 3.21 -6.87
N GLU A 284 9.05 3.29 -5.57
CA GLU A 284 9.51 4.49 -4.87
C GLU A 284 10.56 4.13 -3.82
N GLY A 285 11.38 5.08 -3.38
CA GLY A 285 12.46 4.79 -2.42
C GLY A 285 13.48 3.80 -3.00
N LEU A 286 13.62 3.71 -4.32
CA LEU A 286 14.56 2.79 -4.95
C LEU A 286 15.99 3.35 -4.89
N PRO A 287 17.00 2.57 -4.49
CA PRO A 287 18.38 3.03 -4.38
C PRO A 287 18.95 3.46 -5.73
N LEU A 288 19.89 4.41 -5.70
CA LEU A 288 20.58 4.82 -6.92
C LEU A 288 21.34 3.64 -7.55
N PRO A 289 21.35 3.53 -8.88
CA PRO A 289 21.98 2.42 -9.58
C PRO A 289 23.51 2.53 -9.64
N ARG A 290 24.02 3.77 -9.67
CA ARG A 290 25.40 4.13 -9.99
C ARG A 290 25.94 5.27 -9.13
N TYR A 291 27.27 5.28 -8.94
CA TYR A 291 28.07 6.33 -8.28
C TYR A 291 27.80 6.60 -6.79
N TYR A 292 26.89 5.86 -6.15
CA TYR A 292 26.69 5.95 -4.70
C TYR A 292 27.80 5.19 -3.98
N GLN A 293 28.50 5.87 -3.07
CA GLN A 293 29.53 5.29 -2.21
C GLN A 293 29.32 5.72 -0.76
N LEU A 294 29.49 4.78 0.16
CA LEU A 294 29.27 4.96 1.59
C LEU A 294 30.39 4.28 2.38
N TRP A 295 31.01 5.05 3.28
CA TRP A 295 31.95 4.53 4.27
C TRP A 295 31.45 4.82 5.68
N MET A 296 31.65 3.87 6.59
CA MET A 296 31.30 3.95 7.99
C MET A 296 32.53 3.61 8.82
N ASN A 297 32.95 4.52 9.70
CA ASN A 297 34.15 4.38 10.54
C ASN A 297 35.44 4.08 9.74
N GLY A 298 35.49 4.52 8.47
CA GLY A 298 36.59 4.28 7.54
C GLY A 298 36.47 3.00 6.69
N GLU A 299 35.57 2.07 7.03
CA GLU A 299 35.30 0.88 6.23
C GLU A 299 34.23 1.17 5.16
N SER A 300 34.35 0.59 3.96
CA SER A 300 33.35 0.79 2.91
C SER A 300 32.17 -0.18 3.08
N ILE A 301 30.96 0.36 3.26
CA ILE A 301 29.71 -0.41 3.25
C ILE A 301 29.23 -0.58 1.80
N VAL A 302 29.37 0.47 0.99
CA VAL A 302 29.02 0.44 -0.43
C VAL A 302 30.17 1.04 -1.24
N GLU A 303 30.92 0.17 -1.91
CA GLU A 303 32.02 0.54 -2.80
C GLU A 303 31.52 0.61 -4.25
N ASP A 304 31.62 1.81 -4.84
CA ASP A 304 31.16 2.20 -6.19
C ASP A 304 29.95 1.42 -6.72
N ARG A 305 28.78 1.61 -6.08
CA ARG A 305 27.54 0.88 -6.39
C ARG A 305 27.32 0.84 -7.91
N ASP A 306 27.31 -0.35 -8.51
CA ASP A 306 26.93 -0.53 -9.91
C ASP A 306 25.94 -1.69 -10.06
N TRP A 307 24.66 -1.39 -9.79
CA TRP A 307 23.59 -2.38 -9.65
C TRP A 307 22.52 -2.23 -10.73
N CYS A 308 21.66 -3.24 -10.90
CA CYS A 308 20.36 -3.08 -11.56
C CYS A 308 19.23 -3.70 -10.73
N LEU A 309 18.02 -3.17 -10.94
CA LEU A 309 16.80 -3.78 -10.42
C LEU A 309 16.49 -5.07 -11.19
N VAL A 310 16.00 -6.07 -10.46
CA VAL A 310 15.53 -7.35 -10.99
C VAL A 310 14.13 -7.58 -10.46
N LEU A 311 13.21 -7.97 -11.35
CA LEU A 311 11.84 -8.39 -11.00
C LEU A 311 11.74 -9.92 -11.03
N ASP A 312 11.28 -10.49 -9.93
CA ASP A 312 10.81 -11.87 -9.82
C ASP A 312 9.27 -11.89 -9.78
N PHE A 313 8.65 -12.95 -10.33
CA PHE A 313 7.20 -13.10 -10.42
C PHE A 313 6.80 -14.50 -9.93
N GLY A 314 6.43 -14.60 -8.64
CA GLY A 314 6.03 -15.82 -7.96
C GLY A 314 7.04 -16.96 -8.12
N PRO A 315 6.65 -18.12 -8.69
CA PRO A 315 7.55 -19.25 -8.87
C PRO A 315 8.63 -19.02 -9.96
N TYR A 316 8.47 -18.01 -10.83
CA TYR A 316 9.41 -17.72 -11.91
C TYR A 316 10.39 -16.63 -11.50
N LYS A 317 11.55 -17.08 -10.99
CA LYS A 317 12.69 -16.21 -10.69
C LYS A 317 13.39 -15.73 -11.96
N GLN A 318 13.95 -14.53 -11.89
CA GLN A 318 14.74 -13.88 -12.93
C GLN A 318 13.97 -13.78 -14.26
N TRP A 319 12.65 -13.62 -14.22
CA TRP A 319 11.80 -13.77 -15.40
C TRP A 319 12.05 -12.68 -16.47
N ILE A 320 12.47 -11.48 -16.05
CA ILE A 320 12.96 -10.40 -16.93
C ILE A 320 14.42 -10.61 -17.39
N PHE A 321 15.17 -11.51 -16.73
CA PHE A 321 16.62 -11.64 -16.86
C PHE A 321 17.10 -12.96 -17.49
N GLU A 322 16.23 -13.95 -17.70
CA GLU A 322 16.62 -15.25 -18.21
C GLU A 322 17.22 -15.14 -19.63
N ASN A 323 18.53 -15.41 -19.74
CA ASN A 323 19.38 -15.25 -20.94
C ASN A 323 19.84 -13.80 -21.26
N LYS A 324 19.95 -12.92 -20.25
CA LYS A 324 20.44 -11.52 -20.40
C LYS A 324 19.59 -10.66 -21.36
N ARG A 325 18.31 -10.97 -21.47
CA ARG A 325 17.34 -10.27 -22.31
C ARG A 325 16.00 -10.27 -21.62
N ILE A 326 15.30 -9.14 -21.65
CA ILE A 326 13.87 -9.09 -21.42
C ILE A 326 13.24 -9.99 -22.50
N ARG A 327 12.42 -10.99 -22.14
CA ARG A 327 11.69 -11.82 -23.13
C ARG A 327 10.36 -11.19 -23.58
N ASN A 328 10.05 -10.02 -23.04
CA ASN A 328 8.68 -9.59 -22.74
C ASN A 328 8.27 -8.28 -23.45
N ASN A 329 9.01 -7.88 -24.49
CA ASN A 329 8.72 -6.72 -25.35
C ASN A 329 9.32 -6.90 -26.73
N GLU A 330 8.84 -6.10 -27.69
CA GLU A 330 9.33 -6.08 -29.07
C GLU A 330 10.75 -5.49 -29.21
N LEU A 331 11.39 -5.79 -30.34
CA LEU A 331 12.81 -5.51 -30.61
C LEU A 331 13.07 -4.04 -30.98
N ASP A 332 12.99 -3.13 -30.00
CA ASP A 332 13.29 -1.71 -30.18
C ASP A 332 14.80 -1.44 -30.29
N LEU A 333 15.19 -0.40 -31.03
CA LEU A 333 16.59 0.02 -31.26
C LEU A 333 17.31 0.41 -29.96
N ALA A 334 16.59 0.89 -28.95
CA ALA A 334 17.16 1.12 -27.62
C ALA A 334 17.70 -0.17 -26.95
N TRP A 335 17.35 -1.37 -27.43
CA TRP A 335 17.99 -2.63 -27.01
C TRP A 335 19.34 -2.86 -27.70
N VAL A 336 19.55 -2.27 -28.89
CA VAL A 336 20.79 -2.39 -29.68
C VAL A 336 21.85 -1.40 -29.17
N ASP A 337 21.42 -0.20 -28.78
CA ASP A 337 22.22 0.77 -28.03
C ASP A 337 22.33 0.42 -26.52
N GLU A 338 21.62 -0.62 -26.07
CA GLU A 338 21.52 -1.08 -24.66
C GLU A 338 20.95 -0.05 -23.66
N VAL A 339 20.38 1.09 -24.10
CA VAL A 339 19.90 2.20 -23.25
C VAL A 339 18.50 1.95 -22.70
N TRP A 340 18.39 1.13 -21.65
CA TRP A 340 17.17 1.05 -20.82
C TRP A 340 17.46 1.20 -19.33
N TYR A 341 16.89 2.24 -18.74
CA TYR A 341 16.45 2.19 -17.34
C TYR A 341 15.00 1.67 -17.32
N PRO A 342 14.53 0.90 -16.32
CA PRO A 342 15.22 0.37 -15.15
C PRO A 342 15.37 -1.17 -15.18
N PHE A 343 15.35 -1.82 -16.36
CA PHE A 343 15.54 -3.29 -16.47
C PHE A 343 16.60 -3.66 -17.51
N SER A 344 17.58 -4.45 -17.08
CA SER A 344 18.82 -4.79 -17.82
C SER A 344 19.82 -3.63 -17.98
N PHE A 345 21.05 -3.97 -18.36
CA PHE A 345 22.13 -3.04 -18.72
C PHE A 345 22.03 -2.63 -20.20
N TYR A 346 22.66 -1.55 -20.65
CA TYR A 346 23.97 -0.96 -20.31
C TYR A 346 23.90 0.58 -20.42
N THR A 347 24.06 1.30 -19.30
CA THR A 347 23.69 2.71 -19.25
C THR A 347 24.73 3.65 -19.87
N PRO A 348 24.30 4.75 -20.53
CA PRO A 348 25.05 6.00 -20.54
C PRO A 348 25.31 6.47 -19.09
N ASP A 349 26.21 7.42 -18.88
CA ASP A 349 26.42 8.01 -17.54
C ASP A 349 25.10 8.62 -17.05
N ILE A 350 24.60 8.24 -15.86
CA ILE A 350 23.34 8.78 -15.33
C ILE A 350 23.43 10.29 -15.05
N GLY A 351 24.66 10.81 -14.87
CA GLY A 351 24.97 12.25 -14.84
C GLY A 351 24.82 12.97 -16.19
N ALA A 352 24.44 12.27 -17.28
CA ALA A 352 23.96 12.89 -18.52
C ALA A 352 22.46 13.26 -18.46
N PHE A 353 21.70 12.68 -17.53
CA PHE A 353 20.24 12.82 -17.41
C PHE A 353 19.85 13.34 -16.02
N LEU A 354 20.19 14.60 -15.74
CA LEU A 354 20.00 15.24 -14.42
C LEU A 354 18.50 15.41 -14.06
N GLU A 355 17.65 15.48 -15.08
CA GLU A 355 16.19 15.59 -15.02
C GLU A 355 15.49 14.25 -14.74
N SER A 356 16.21 13.13 -14.77
CA SER A 356 15.60 11.80 -14.65
C SER A 356 14.94 11.58 -13.27
N PRO A 357 13.65 11.13 -13.20
CA PRO A 357 12.97 10.83 -11.95
C PRO A 357 13.65 9.77 -11.07
N VAL A 358 14.63 9.03 -11.62
CA VAL A 358 15.51 8.10 -10.92
C VAL A 358 16.28 8.75 -9.78
N TRP A 359 16.72 10.02 -9.94
CA TRP A 359 17.37 10.78 -8.86
C TRP A 359 16.45 11.02 -7.65
N LYS A 360 15.14 10.79 -7.82
CA LYS A 360 14.10 10.87 -6.79
C LYS A 360 13.57 9.47 -6.39
N GLY A 361 14.30 8.41 -6.70
CA GLY A 361 13.97 7.03 -6.35
C GLY A 361 12.72 6.45 -7.01
N LYS A 362 12.15 7.10 -8.03
CA LYS A 362 11.01 6.55 -8.79
C LYS A 362 11.50 5.49 -9.79
N LEU A 363 10.80 4.36 -9.83
CA LEU A 363 10.92 3.38 -10.92
C LEU A 363 10.53 4.08 -12.23
N THR A 364 11.44 4.09 -13.20
CA THR A 364 11.31 4.94 -14.40
C THR A 364 11.82 4.21 -15.63
N SER A 365 10.99 3.98 -16.65
CA SER A 365 11.46 3.56 -17.96
C SER A 365 11.82 4.75 -18.86
N ILE A 366 12.71 4.51 -19.83
CA ILE A 366 13.18 5.52 -20.79
C ILE A 366 12.95 5.02 -22.21
N THR A 367 12.37 5.83 -23.08
CA THR A 367 12.29 5.56 -24.52
C THR A 367 13.13 6.57 -25.28
N LYS A 368 13.85 6.13 -26.31
CA LYS A 368 14.69 6.96 -27.19
C LYS A 368 14.01 7.09 -28.55
N ASP A 369 13.50 8.27 -28.88
CA ASP A 369 12.82 8.53 -30.15
C ASP A 369 13.79 9.19 -31.16
N TYR A 370 13.86 8.59 -32.35
CA TYR A 370 14.70 9.01 -33.47
C TYR A 370 13.87 9.87 -34.43
N THR A 371 13.92 11.19 -34.21
CA THR A 371 13.26 12.14 -35.09
C THR A 371 13.87 12.12 -36.50
N ILE A 372 13.08 12.52 -37.51
CA ILE A 372 13.52 12.64 -38.91
C ILE A 372 14.67 13.66 -39.08
N GLU A 373 14.87 14.56 -38.11
CA GLU A 373 15.94 15.55 -38.08
C GLU A 373 17.23 15.05 -37.39
N CYS A 374 17.28 13.77 -37.02
CA CYS A 374 18.38 13.14 -36.27
C CYS A 374 18.68 13.81 -34.91
N THR A 375 17.69 14.47 -34.31
CA THR A 375 17.78 14.94 -32.93
C THR A 375 17.36 13.81 -31.99
N GLU A 376 18.30 13.30 -31.19
CA GLU A 376 17.96 12.31 -30.16
C GLU A 376 17.05 12.96 -29.11
N SER A 377 15.88 12.38 -28.89
CA SER A 377 14.98 12.80 -27.82
C SER A 377 14.67 11.64 -26.89
N TYR A 378 14.85 11.87 -25.59
CA TYR A 378 14.64 10.88 -24.54
C TYR A 378 13.36 11.23 -23.78
N GLN A 379 12.49 10.25 -23.56
CA GLN A 379 11.26 10.41 -22.78
C GLN A 379 11.29 9.50 -21.56
N PHE A 380 11.12 10.08 -20.37
CA PHE A 380 11.00 9.35 -19.12
C PHE A 380 9.54 9.02 -18.83
N HIS A 381 9.29 7.77 -18.47
CA HIS A 381 7.99 7.23 -18.11
C HIS A 381 8.07 6.67 -16.69
N ILE A 382 7.17 7.08 -15.80
CA ILE A 382 7.08 6.41 -14.49
C ILE A 382 6.61 4.97 -14.70
N GLY A 383 7.23 4.05 -13.95
CA GLY A 383 6.94 2.64 -13.94
C GLY A 383 7.45 1.83 -15.13
N SER A 384 7.18 0.53 -15.05
CA SER A 384 7.50 -0.51 -16.02
C SER A 384 6.32 -0.73 -16.97
N LYS A 385 5.96 0.29 -17.76
CA LYS A 385 4.68 0.37 -18.52
C LYS A 385 4.37 -0.76 -19.52
N TYR A 386 5.31 -1.67 -19.75
CA TYR A 386 5.23 -2.73 -20.74
C TYR A 386 5.63 -4.09 -20.15
N LEU A 387 5.27 -4.38 -18.89
CA LEU A 387 5.50 -5.71 -18.32
C LEU A 387 4.33 -6.63 -18.67
N GLN A 388 4.49 -7.53 -19.62
CA GLN A 388 3.49 -8.59 -19.83
C GLN A 388 3.43 -9.52 -18.59
N VAL A 389 2.26 -10.05 -18.26
CA VAL A 389 2.04 -11.09 -17.22
C VAL A 389 2.33 -12.47 -17.81
N PRO A 390 2.96 -13.41 -17.08
CA PRO A 390 3.34 -14.70 -17.65
C PRO A 390 2.13 -15.58 -17.97
N VAL A 391 2.36 -16.65 -18.72
CA VAL A 391 1.41 -17.77 -18.81
C VAL A 391 1.43 -18.54 -17.48
N LEU A 392 0.50 -18.19 -16.59
CA LEU A 392 0.32 -18.78 -15.27
C LEU A 392 -1.06 -19.44 -15.16
N PRO A 393 -1.24 -20.38 -14.21
CA PRO A 393 -2.56 -20.66 -13.63
C PRO A 393 -3.22 -19.40 -13.07
N ALA A 394 -4.53 -19.46 -12.83
CA ALA A 394 -5.19 -18.42 -12.04
C ALA A 394 -4.83 -18.59 -10.54
N ASP A 395 -4.18 -17.59 -9.95
CA ASP A 395 -3.75 -17.56 -8.54
C ASP A 395 -3.29 -16.13 -8.15
N SER A 396 -3.00 -15.91 -6.87
CA SER A 396 -2.31 -14.70 -6.40
C SER A 396 -0.79 -14.90 -6.39
N TYR A 397 -0.05 -13.98 -7.01
CA TYR A 397 1.40 -14.06 -7.16
C TYR A 397 2.11 -12.86 -6.53
N GLU A 398 3.19 -13.12 -5.79
CA GLU A 398 4.12 -12.09 -5.33
C GLU A 398 4.98 -11.58 -6.50
N VAL A 399 5.03 -10.26 -6.65
CA VAL A 399 5.95 -9.55 -7.54
C VAL A 399 7.00 -8.88 -6.66
N MET A 400 8.28 -9.15 -6.90
CA MET A 400 9.37 -8.73 -6.02
C MET A 400 10.44 -7.95 -6.77
N ILE A 401 10.85 -6.77 -6.27
CA ILE A 401 12.07 -6.07 -6.71
C ILE A 401 13.21 -6.31 -5.72
N TYR A 402 14.35 -6.70 -6.27
CA TYR A 402 15.64 -6.88 -5.60
C TYR A 402 16.76 -6.47 -6.57
N TYR A 403 18.02 -6.68 -6.18
CA TYR A 403 19.17 -6.11 -6.86
C TYR A 403 20.10 -7.19 -7.44
N TYR A 404 20.75 -6.88 -8.56
CA TYR A 404 21.94 -7.58 -9.03
C TYR A 404 23.11 -6.61 -9.09
N ASP A 405 24.19 -6.95 -8.40
CA ASP A 405 25.44 -6.20 -8.35
C ASP A 405 26.43 -6.69 -9.42
N LYS A 406 26.87 -5.79 -10.31
CA LYS A 406 27.85 -6.11 -11.37
C LYS A 406 29.25 -6.31 -10.81
N ASN A 407 29.61 -5.63 -9.72
CA ASN A 407 30.95 -5.63 -9.17
C ASN A 407 31.27 -6.98 -8.51
N SER A 408 30.38 -7.48 -7.64
CA SER A 408 30.53 -8.80 -7.03
C SER A 408 29.87 -9.96 -7.80
N GLN A 409 29.09 -9.67 -8.86
CA GLN A 409 28.31 -10.62 -9.67
C GLN A 409 27.31 -11.46 -8.84
N LYS A 410 26.60 -10.80 -7.93
CA LYS A 410 25.66 -11.43 -6.98
C LYS A 410 24.29 -10.78 -7.02
N PHE A 411 23.26 -11.58 -6.75
CA PHE A 411 21.97 -11.05 -6.36
C PHE A 411 22.01 -10.62 -4.90
N ILE A 412 21.58 -9.40 -4.65
CA ILE A 412 21.49 -8.77 -3.34
C ILE A 412 20.01 -8.61 -3.01
N HIS A 413 19.56 -9.32 -1.97
CA HIS A 413 18.20 -9.25 -1.43
C HIS A 413 18.13 -8.33 -0.20
N ASP A 414 19.04 -7.37 -0.13
CA ASP A 414 18.98 -6.24 0.80
C ASP A 414 17.75 -5.39 0.47
N HIS A 415 16.92 -5.10 1.47
CA HIS A 415 15.76 -4.22 1.35
C HIS A 415 14.86 -4.48 0.12
N HIS A 416 14.48 -5.74 -0.12
CA HIS A 416 13.58 -6.06 -1.24
C HIS A 416 12.18 -5.45 -1.04
N ALA A 417 11.56 -5.02 -2.14
CA ALA A 417 10.19 -4.53 -2.16
C ALA A 417 9.27 -5.63 -2.73
N ILE A 418 8.11 -5.84 -2.12
CA ILE A 418 7.11 -6.83 -2.56
C ILE A 418 5.76 -6.15 -2.81
N THR A 419 5.07 -6.59 -3.85
CA THR A 419 3.64 -6.35 -4.07
C THR A 419 2.99 -7.66 -4.57
N SER A 420 1.67 -7.67 -4.76
CA SER A 420 0.95 -8.87 -5.18
C SER A 420 0.04 -8.56 -6.36
N ILE A 421 -0.14 -9.54 -7.24
CA ILE A 421 -1.04 -9.47 -8.39
C ILE A 421 -1.93 -10.70 -8.42
N GLU A 422 -3.23 -10.50 -8.64
CA GLU A 422 -4.17 -11.57 -8.97
C GLU A 422 -4.09 -11.85 -10.48
N VAL A 423 -3.71 -13.06 -10.86
CA VAL A 423 -3.70 -13.46 -12.28
C VAL A 423 -4.95 -14.27 -12.58
N LEU A 424 -5.66 -13.84 -13.63
CA LEU A 424 -6.85 -14.50 -14.16
C LEU A 424 -6.57 -15.07 -15.56
N LYS A 425 -7.54 -15.83 -16.05
CA LYS A 425 -7.48 -16.58 -17.30
C LYS A 425 -8.75 -16.34 -18.11
N ASP A 426 -8.58 -16.22 -19.41
CA ASP A 426 -9.64 -16.03 -20.39
C ASP A 426 -10.13 -17.41 -20.91
N PRO A 427 -11.44 -17.64 -21.12
CA PRO A 427 -12.55 -16.71 -21.01
C PRO A 427 -13.34 -16.79 -19.68
N LEU A 428 -14.27 -15.84 -19.52
CA LEU A 428 -15.41 -15.95 -18.59
C LEU A 428 -16.33 -17.08 -19.07
N ASN A 429 -16.32 -18.20 -18.35
CA ASN A 429 -17.09 -19.39 -18.71
C ASN A 429 -18.57 -19.16 -18.44
N VAL A 430 -19.42 -19.72 -19.30
CA VAL A 430 -20.89 -19.63 -19.17
C VAL A 430 -21.48 -21.00 -19.48
N HIS A 431 -22.26 -21.54 -18.55
CA HIS A 431 -23.08 -22.72 -18.76
C HIS A 431 -24.57 -22.35 -18.76
N MET A 432 -25.37 -23.08 -19.54
CA MET A 432 -26.81 -22.85 -19.72
C MET A 432 -27.56 -24.18 -19.77
N GLU A 433 -28.62 -24.29 -18.98
CA GLU A 433 -29.52 -25.44 -19.00
C GLU A 433 -30.98 -24.98 -19.08
N VAL A 434 -31.78 -25.73 -19.85
CA VAL A 434 -33.23 -25.58 -20.06
C VAL A 434 -33.80 -26.96 -20.38
N GLY A 435 -35.09 -27.19 -20.15
CA GLY A 435 -35.74 -28.42 -20.61
C GLY A 435 -35.71 -28.54 -22.13
N GLY A 436 -35.41 -29.74 -22.66
CA GLY A 436 -35.25 -29.93 -24.10
C GLY A 436 -36.55 -29.82 -24.91
N ILE A 437 -37.69 -30.04 -24.28
CA ILE A 437 -39.03 -29.95 -24.89
C ILE A 437 -39.97 -29.24 -23.91
N HIS A 438 -40.71 -28.26 -24.41
CA HIS A 438 -41.73 -27.52 -23.67
C HIS A 438 -43.01 -27.35 -24.54
N PHE A 439 -44.08 -26.84 -23.95
CA PHE A 439 -45.40 -26.70 -24.58
C PHE A 439 -45.92 -25.25 -24.49
N PRO A 440 -46.79 -24.79 -25.41
CA PRO A 440 -47.38 -23.45 -25.38
C PRO A 440 -47.90 -23.02 -24.00
N GLU A 441 -47.52 -21.82 -23.57
CA GLU A 441 -47.96 -21.18 -22.32
C GLU A 441 -47.54 -21.90 -21.01
N GLU A 442 -46.60 -22.85 -21.11
CA GLU A 442 -45.88 -23.44 -19.97
C GLU A 442 -44.97 -22.42 -19.28
N THR A 443 -44.81 -22.50 -17.96
CA THR A 443 -43.79 -21.74 -17.22
C THR A 443 -42.45 -22.46 -17.30
N VAL A 444 -41.44 -21.81 -17.89
CA VAL A 444 -40.12 -22.38 -18.17
C VAL A 444 -39.05 -21.62 -17.39
N ASP A 445 -38.20 -22.37 -16.69
CA ASP A 445 -37.00 -21.86 -16.02
C ASP A 445 -35.76 -22.18 -16.86
N VAL A 446 -34.87 -21.19 -17.00
CA VAL A 446 -33.55 -21.33 -17.64
C VAL A 446 -32.50 -20.95 -16.63
N THR A 447 -31.53 -21.83 -16.38
CA THR A 447 -30.43 -21.55 -15.46
C THR A 447 -29.19 -21.11 -16.22
N VAL A 448 -28.51 -20.08 -15.72
CA VAL A 448 -27.15 -19.68 -16.13
C VAL A 448 -26.22 -19.83 -14.93
N HIS A 449 -25.09 -20.50 -15.17
CA HIS A 449 -23.95 -20.55 -14.26
C HIS A 449 -22.74 -19.88 -14.93
N VAL A 450 -21.98 -19.10 -14.17
CA VAL A 450 -20.86 -18.29 -14.66
C VAL A 450 -19.68 -18.41 -13.71
N ASP A 451 -18.52 -18.76 -14.26
CA ASP A 451 -17.26 -18.91 -13.52
C ASP A 451 -16.07 -18.26 -14.23
N VAL A 452 -15.02 -17.97 -13.46
CA VAL A 452 -13.68 -17.66 -13.98
C VAL A 452 -12.73 -18.75 -13.49
N ASP A 453 -12.18 -19.53 -14.43
CA ASP A 453 -11.35 -20.73 -14.21
C ASP A 453 -11.87 -21.71 -13.14
N GLY A 454 -13.20 -21.88 -13.05
CA GLY A 454 -13.88 -22.77 -12.10
C GLY A 454 -14.34 -22.11 -10.79
N ILE A 455 -14.22 -20.78 -10.66
CA ILE A 455 -14.69 -20.02 -9.48
C ILE A 455 -15.94 -19.21 -9.84
N ASP A 456 -17.08 -19.56 -9.23
CA ASP A 456 -18.39 -18.88 -9.35
C ASP A 456 -18.24 -17.35 -9.22
N THR A 457 -18.58 -16.60 -10.27
CA THR A 457 -18.29 -15.16 -10.35
C THR A 457 -19.51 -14.36 -10.80
N ASP A 458 -19.91 -13.38 -9.98
CA ASP A 458 -20.97 -12.43 -10.33
C ASP A 458 -20.55 -11.49 -11.47
N VAL A 459 -21.39 -11.38 -12.50
CA VAL A 459 -21.16 -10.54 -13.68
C VAL A 459 -21.59 -9.08 -13.49
N THR A 460 -20.98 -8.17 -14.24
CA THR A 460 -21.37 -6.76 -14.28
C THR A 460 -22.59 -6.54 -15.19
N SER A 461 -22.75 -7.36 -16.23
CA SER A 461 -23.96 -7.42 -17.04
C SER A 461 -24.26 -8.83 -17.55
N LEU A 462 -25.55 -9.14 -17.68
CA LEU A 462 -26.11 -10.35 -18.29
C LEU A 462 -27.32 -9.96 -19.14
N VAL A 463 -27.35 -10.46 -20.37
CA VAL A 463 -28.49 -10.36 -21.30
C VAL A 463 -28.88 -11.76 -21.74
N PHE A 464 -30.11 -12.17 -21.40
CA PHE A 464 -30.78 -13.32 -22.01
C PHE A 464 -31.61 -12.84 -23.21
N ALA A 465 -31.35 -13.36 -24.39
CA ALA A 465 -32.13 -13.12 -25.59
C ALA A 465 -32.70 -14.43 -26.14
N LEU A 466 -34.03 -14.49 -26.27
CA LEU A 466 -34.79 -15.60 -26.84
C LEU A 466 -34.96 -15.39 -28.35
N TYR A 467 -34.75 -16.44 -29.13
CA TYR A 467 -34.84 -16.46 -30.59
C TYR A 467 -35.71 -17.61 -31.08
N LYS A 468 -36.40 -17.40 -32.20
CA LYS A 468 -37.03 -18.45 -33.01
C LYS A 468 -36.32 -18.56 -34.34
N GLY A 469 -35.54 -19.61 -34.53
CA GLY A 469 -34.58 -19.68 -35.64
C GLY A 469 -33.68 -18.45 -35.66
N GLU A 470 -33.60 -17.75 -36.79
CA GLU A 470 -32.81 -16.51 -36.95
C GLU A 470 -33.50 -15.26 -36.38
N SER A 471 -34.78 -15.33 -35.99
CA SER A 471 -35.55 -14.16 -35.53
C SER A 471 -35.42 -13.96 -34.02
N PHE A 472 -35.02 -12.77 -33.60
CA PHE A 472 -35.15 -12.33 -32.20
C PHE A 472 -36.62 -12.30 -31.79
N PHE A 473 -36.92 -12.82 -30.59
CA PHE A 473 -38.27 -12.87 -30.03
C PHE A 473 -38.41 -11.83 -28.91
N GLU A 474 -37.69 -12.00 -27.79
CA GLU A 474 -37.67 -11.04 -26.67
C GLU A 474 -36.40 -11.19 -25.82
N ASN A 475 -36.17 -10.23 -24.90
CA ASN A 475 -35.17 -10.38 -23.83
C ASN A 475 -35.86 -10.89 -22.57
N LEU A 476 -35.26 -11.87 -21.89
CA LEU A 476 -35.81 -12.44 -20.66
C LEU A 476 -35.29 -11.66 -19.43
N ASN A 477 -36.19 -11.45 -18.46
CA ASN A 477 -35.80 -11.01 -17.12
C ASN A 477 -35.20 -12.19 -16.35
N TYR A 478 -34.36 -11.90 -15.36
CA TYR A 478 -33.69 -12.91 -14.54
C TYR A 478 -33.49 -12.43 -13.11
N ASP A 479 -33.43 -13.38 -12.20
CA ASP A 479 -33.08 -13.19 -10.79
C ASP A 479 -31.70 -13.83 -10.50
N ARG A 480 -30.93 -13.22 -9.60
CA ARG A 480 -29.68 -13.78 -9.08
C ARG A 480 -29.98 -14.62 -7.85
N ILE A 481 -29.69 -15.92 -7.91
CA ILE A 481 -29.98 -16.87 -6.82
C ILE A 481 -28.78 -16.96 -5.85
N SER A 482 -27.57 -17.07 -6.39
CA SER A 482 -26.31 -17.06 -5.62
C SER A 482 -25.20 -16.42 -6.45
N THR A 483 -23.97 -16.39 -5.94
CA THR A 483 -22.81 -15.90 -6.70
C THR A 483 -22.67 -16.71 -7.99
N GLY A 484 -22.54 -16.03 -9.13
CA GLY A 484 -22.38 -16.67 -10.44
C GLY A 484 -23.59 -17.47 -10.95
N PHE A 485 -24.71 -17.52 -10.21
CA PHE A 485 -25.86 -18.37 -10.56
C PHE A 485 -27.16 -17.57 -10.67
N TYR A 486 -27.77 -17.63 -11.85
CA TYR A 486 -28.89 -16.80 -12.29
C TYR A 486 -30.00 -17.67 -12.91
N VAL A 487 -31.26 -17.28 -12.72
CA VAL A 487 -32.41 -17.99 -13.28
C VAL A 487 -33.31 -17.00 -14.01
N ALA A 488 -33.72 -17.36 -15.24
CA ALA A 488 -34.69 -16.62 -16.03
C ALA A 488 -35.98 -17.46 -16.16
N THR A 489 -37.06 -17.01 -15.51
CA THR A 489 -38.39 -17.63 -15.57
C THR A 489 -39.26 -16.89 -16.59
N PHE A 490 -39.82 -17.60 -17.57
CA PHE A 490 -40.66 -17.02 -18.61
C PHE A 490 -41.83 -17.95 -19.01
N ASN A 491 -42.66 -17.52 -19.96
CA ASN A 491 -43.75 -18.34 -20.49
C ASN A 491 -43.36 -18.83 -21.90
N CYS A 492 -43.46 -20.13 -22.13
CA CYS A 492 -43.15 -20.78 -23.39
C CYS A 492 -44.01 -20.22 -24.56
N PRO A 493 -43.41 -19.70 -25.64
CA PRO A 493 -44.16 -19.10 -26.74
C PRO A 493 -45.09 -20.09 -27.47
N ALA A 494 -46.31 -19.65 -27.79
CA ALA A 494 -47.33 -20.54 -28.37
C ALA A 494 -47.06 -21.12 -29.77
N GLY A 495 -46.01 -20.70 -30.47
CA GLY A 495 -45.72 -21.18 -31.83
C GLY A 495 -44.78 -22.39 -31.81
N GLU A 496 -45.17 -23.51 -32.42
CA GLU A 496 -44.36 -24.73 -32.53
C GLU A 496 -42.97 -24.55 -33.16
N GLY A 497 -42.05 -25.48 -32.86
CA GLY A 497 -40.70 -25.55 -33.46
C GLY A 497 -39.58 -25.15 -32.50
N ASP A 498 -38.36 -25.02 -33.03
CA ASP A 498 -37.14 -24.86 -32.23
C ASP A 498 -36.84 -23.40 -31.85
N TYR A 499 -36.49 -23.20 -30.58
CA TYR A 499 -36.11 -21.93 -29.99
C TYR A 499 -34.70 -22.02 -29.40
N PHE A 500 -34.00 -20.88 -29.43
CA PHE A 500 -32.64 -20.74 -28.93
C PHE A 500 -32.58 -19.59 -27.93
N ILE A 501 -31.91 -19.80 -26.80
CA ILE A 501 -31.68 -18.76 -25.81
C ILE A 501 -30.19 -18.51 -25.77
N LYS A 502 -29.78 -17.26 -26.03
CA LYS A 502 -28.40 -16.81 -25.91
C LYS A 502 -28.24 -16.01 -24.62
N ALA A 503 -27.36 -16.47 -23.74
CA ALA A 503 -26.79 -15.62 -22.69
C ALA A 503 -25.57 -14.88 -23.26
N SER A 504 -25.49 -13.57 -23.04
CA SER A 504 -24.29 -12.76 -23.27
C SER A 504 -23.96 -12.03 -21.97
N VAL A 505 -22.73 -12.19 -21.48
CA VAL A 505 -22.29 -11.63 -20.19
C VAL A 505 -21.02 -10.82 -20.34
N ALA A 506 -20.84 -9.86 -19.44
CA ALA A 506 -19.58 -9.15 -19.26
C ALA A 506 -19.25 -8.94 -17.77
N LYS A 507 -17.98 -9.09 -17.42
CA LYS A 507 -17.44 -8.82 -16.09
C LYS A 507 -16.34 -7.77 -16.20
N GLU A 508 -16.55 -6.63 -15.57
CA GLU A 508 -15.60 -5.51 -15.55
C GLU A 508 -14.63 -5.64 -14.37
N TYR A 509 -13.35 -5.38 -14.64
CA TYR A 509 -12.24 -5.23 -13.70
C TYR A 509 -11.60 -3.85 -13.87
N GLU A 510 -10.60 -3.48 -13.05
CA GLU A 510 -9.99 -2.13 -13.04
C GLU A 510 -9.48 -1.62 -14.39
N SER A 511 -9.12 -2.52 -15.32
CA SER A 511 -8.45 -2.19 -16.59
C SER A 511 -8.93 -2.97 -17.81
N PHE A 512 -9.81 -3.97 -17.64
CA PHE A 512 -10.30 -4.82 -18.72
C PHE A 512 -11.70 -5.36 -18.41
N THR A 513 -12.35 -5.91 -19.43
CA THR A 513 -13.65 -6.56 -19.33
C THR A 513 -13.53 -7.97 -19.89
N LEU A 514 -13.86 -8.98 -19.10
CA LEU A 514 -14.09 -10.33 -19.65
C LEU A 514 -15.47 -10.42 -20.27
N TYR A 515 -15.56 -11.14 -21.38
CA TYR A 515 -16.82 -11.43 -22.07
C TYR A 515 -17.04 -12.93 -22.13
N GLY A 516 -18.29 -13.34 -21.95
CA GLY A 516 -18.72 -14.74 -22.06
C GLY A 516 -20.03 -14.83 -22.84
N SER A 517 -20.27 -15.96 -23.49
CA SER A 517 -21.58 -16.24 -24.08
C SER A 517 -21.84 -17.72 -24.21
N ALA A 518 -23.06 -18.14 -23.88
CA ALA A 518 -23.56 -19.49 -24.11
C ALA A 518 -24.85 -19.43 -24.93
N ILE A 519 -25.19 -20.57 -25.53
CA ILE A 519 -26.46 -20.79 -26.21
C ILE A 519 -26.99 -22.15 -25.74
N THR A 520 -28.28 -22.19 -25.41
CA THR A 520 -29.04 -23.43 -25.22
C THR A 520 -30.31 -23.42 -26.09
N SER A 521 -30.96 -24.57 -26.25
CA SER A 521 -32.07 -24.76 -27.19
C SER A 521 -33.15 -25.68 -26.66
N PHE A 522 -34.41 -25.37 -26.97
CA PHE A 522 -35.57 -26.19 -26.64
C PHE A 522 -36.56 -26.23 -27.81
N THR A 523 -37.31 -27.32 -27.93
CA THR A 523 -38.36 -27.47 -28.95
C THR A 523 -39.73 -27.23 -28.32
N VAL A 524 -40.55 -26.36 -28.92
CA VAL A 524 -41.95 -26.19 -28.55
C VAL A 524 -42.80 -27.22 -29.28
N SER A 525 -43.34 -28.19 -28.53
CA SER A 525 -44.31 -29.18 -29.04
C SER A 525 -45.71 -28.57 -29.09
N PRO A 526 -46.44 -28.65 -30.22
CA PRO A 526 -47.78 -28.09 -30.33
C PRO A 526 -48.84 -28.81 -29.48
N THR A 527 -48.55 -30.01 -28.95
CA THR A 527 -49.56 -30.77 -28.19
C THR A 527 -49.01 -31.77 -27.17
N LEU A 528 -49.80 -31.95 -26.10
CA LEU A 528 -49.69 -32.99 -25.07
C LEU A 528 -50.31 -34.34 -25.50
N ASN A 529 -50.98 -34.39 -26.65
CA ASN A 529 -51.70 -35.59 -27.10
C ASN A 529 -50.74 -36.78 -27.28
N GLY A 530 -50.95 -37.83 -26.48
CA GLY A 530 -50.10 -39.02 -26.44
C GLY A 530 -49.13 -39.10 -25.24
N LEU A 531 -49.08 -38.06 -24.39
CA LEU A 531 -48.24 -38.00 -23.18
C LEU A 531 -49.02 -38.24 -21.88
N ASN A 532 -50.22 -38.84 -21.98
CA ASN A 532 -51.13 -39.18 -20.87
C ASN A 532 -51.36 -38.04 -19.84
N ALA A 533 -51.40 -36.79 -20.32
CA ALA A 533 -51.40 -35.59 -19.50
C ALA A 533 -52.61 -35.48 -18.55
N LYS A 534 -52.35 -35.19 -17.27
CA LYS A 534 -53.35 -35.07 -16.21
C LYS A 534 -53.16 -33.81 -15.40
N LEU A 535 -54.27 -33.16 -15.03
CA LEU A 535 -54.26 -32.09 -14.04
C LEU A 535 -54.11 -32.70 -12.64
N LEU A 536 -53.01 -32.35 -11.96
CA LEU A 536 -52.65 -32.86 -10.63
C LEU A 536 -53.11 -31.92 -9.50
N ALA A 537 -52.95 -30.61 -9.70
CA ALA A 537 -53.35 -29.58 -8.74
C ALA A 537 -53.69 -28.26 -9.46
N LEU A 538 -54.55 -27.44 -8.86
CA LEU A 538 -55.00 -26.16 -9.40
C LEU A 538 -54.94 -25.06 -8.32
N GLU A 539 -54.15 -24.02 -8.58
CA GLU A 539 -54.00 -22.85 -7.72
C GLU A 539 -54.50 -21.60 -8.45
N GLY A 540 -55.81 -21.35 -8.37
CA GLY A 540 -56.48 -20.32 -9.17
C GLY A 540 -56.52 -20.72 -10.65
N GLU A 541 -55.85 -19.96 -11.52
CA GLU A 541 -55.69 -20.33 -12.94
C GLU A 541 -54.44 -21.18 -13.21
N LEU A 542 -53.52 -21.31 -12.24
CA LEU A 542 -52.25 -22.02 -12.43
C LEU A 542 -52.44 -23.51 -12.16
N ALA A 543 -52.40 -24.30 -13.22
CA ALA A 543 -52.45 -25.75 -13.17
C ALA A 543 -51.06 -26.36 -13.08
N THR A 544 -50.86 -27.30 -12.16
CA THR A 544 -49.76 -28.26 -12.21
C THR A 544 -50.27 -29.51 -12.93
N LEU A 545 -49.65 -29.84 -14.06
CA LEU A 545 -49.94 -31.04 -14.84
C LEU A 545 -48.84 -32.08 -14.62
N ILE A 546 -49.20 -33.36 -14.71
CA ILE A 546 -48.26 -34.47 -14.82
C ILE A 546 -48.45 -35.19 -16.15
N THR A 547 -47.35 -35.52 -16.82
CA THR A 547 -47.28 -36.17 -18.13
C THR A 547 -46.30 -37.35 -18.07
N ASP A 548 -46.26 -38.17 -19.12
CA ASP A 548 -45.22 -39.21 -19.29
C ASP A 548 -43.78 -38.64 -19.36
N MET A 549 -43.63 -37.32 -19.51
CA MET A 549 -42.34 -36.62 -19.54
C MET A 549 -41.97 -35.93 -18.22
N GLY A 550 -42.90 -35.84 -17.25
CA GLY A 550 -42.70 -35.16 -15.97
C GLY A 550 -43.84 -34.22 -15.58
N GLU A 551 -43.62 -33.46 -14.51
CA GLU A 551 -44.51 -32.38 -14.07
C GLU A 551 -44.19 -31.06 -14.78
N MET A 552 -45.23 -30.28 -15.10
CA MET A 552 -45.15 -28.98 -15.76
C MET A 552 -46.20 -28.02 -15.21
N LYS A 553 -46.03 -26.70 -15.38
CA LYS A 553 -47.00 -25.69 -14.94
C LYS A 553 -47.51 -24.85 -16.10
N VAL A 554 -48.83 -24.72 -16.21
CA VAL A 554 -49.53 -23.95 -17.26
C VAL A 554 -50.61 -23.07 -16.65
N ASN A 555 -50.93 -21.93 -17.26
CA ASN A 555 -52.15 -21.21 -16.92
C ASN A 555 -53.31 -21.71 -17.81
N LEU A 556 -54.40 -22.17 -17.18
CA LEU A 556 -55.57 -22.74 -17.86
C LEU A 556 -56.32 -21.74 -18.75
N SER A 557 -56.38 -20.45 -18.39
CA SER A 557 -57.02 -19.42 -19.22
C SER A 557 -56.21 -19.13 -20.49
N ARG A 558 -54.88 -19.16 -20.40
CA ARG A 558 -53.96 -18.98 -21.55
C ARG A 558 -54.06 -20.13 -22.56
N ILE A 559 -54.19 -21.37 -22.09
CA ILE A 559 -54.43 -22.55 -22.96
C ILE A 559 -55.90 -22.81 -23.30
N ASN A 560 -56.79 -21.83 -23.09
CA ASN A 560 -58.22 -21.89 -23.46
C ASN A 560 -58.95 -23.12 -22.89
N ALA A 561 -58.59 -23.55 -21.68
CA ALA A 561 -59.13 -24.77 -21.09
C ALA A 561 -60.65 -24.70 -20.89
N ARG A 562 -61.35 -25.76 -21.28
CA ARG A 562 -62.79 -25.96 -21.04
C ARG A 562 -63.09 -27.42 -20.73
N ILE A 563 -64.07 -27.66 -19.86
CA ILE A 563 -64.58 -29.03 -19.65
C ILE A 563 -65.32 -29.46 -20.93
N GLU A 564 -64.88 -30.57 -21.53
CA GLU A 564 -65.48 -31.17 -22.71
C GLU A 564 -66.57 -32.18 -22.33
N ALA A 565 -66.27 -33.04 -21.35
CA ALA A 565 -67.15 -34.10 -20.88
C ALA A 565 -66.82 -34.52 -19.44
N VAL A 566 -67.82 -35.09 -18.75
CA VAL A 566 -67.67 -35.81 -17.47
C VAL A 566 -68.15 -37.24 -17.69
N SER A 567 -67.47 -38.23 -17.09
CA SER A 567 -67.81 -39.65 -17.25
C SER A 567 -67.46 -40.41 -15.96
N GLY A 568 -68.44 -40.52 -15.07
CA GLY A 568 -68.21 -40.91 -13.68
C GLY A 568 -67.29 -39.89 -12.99
N ASP A 569 -66.33 -40.38 -12.21
CA ASP A 569 -65.41 -39.52 -11.46
C ASP A 569 -64.34 -38.83 -12.34
N ILE A 570 -64.28 -39.10 -13.66
CA ILE A 570 -63.27 -38.53 -14.57
C ILE A 570 -63.84 -37.38 -15.40
N VAL A 571 -63.10 -36.27 -15.43
CA VAL A 571 -63.36 -35.10 -16.26
C VAL A 571 -62.34 -35.01 -17.39
N THR A 572 -62.83 -34.85 -18.62
CA THR A 572 -62.01 -34.51 -19.79
C THR A 572 -62.05 -33.00 -20.01
N ILE A 573 -60.87 -32.39 -20.06
CA ILE A 573 -60.69 -30.96 -20.32
C ILE A 573 -60.04 -30.81 -21.69
N GLU A 574 -60.69 -30.09 -22.60
CA GLU A 574 -60.12 -29.69 -23.89
C GLU A 574 -59.34 -28.39 -23.70
N THR A 575 -58.13 -28.33 -24.26
CA THR A 575 -57.25 -27.15 -24.26
C THR A 575 -56.68 -26.92 -25.66
N SER A 576 -56.14 -25.73 -25.92
CA SER A 576 -55.45 -25.45 -27.19
C SER A 576 -54.16 -26.27 -27.41
N ILE A 577 -53.68 -26.99 -26.39
CA ILE A 577 -52.54 -27.91 -26.48
C ILE A 577 -52.94 -29.40 -26.41
N GLY A 578 -54.24 -29.73 -26.46
CA GLY A 578 -54.74 -31.11 -26.44
C GLY A 578 -55.67 -31.41 -25.26
N THR A 579 -55.93 -32.68 -25.00
CA THR A 579 -56.81 -33.11 -23.90
C THR A 579 -56.05 -33.39 -22.61
N LEU A 580 -56.63 -32.97 -21.49
CA LEU A 580 -56.21 -33.31 -20.14
C LEU A 580 -57.29 -34.16 -19.47
N GLN A 581 -56.88 -35.06 -18.57
CA GLN A 581 -57.81 -35.79 -17.70
C GLN A 581 -57.57 -35.47 -16.22
N THR A 582 -58.62 -35.49 -15.41
CA THR A 582 -58.48 -35.39 -13.95
C THR A 582 -59.67 -36.03 -13.25
N ASP A 583 -59.53 -36.22 -11.93
CA ASP A 583 -60.63 -36.60 -11.06
C ASP A 583 -61.51 -35.38 -10.77
N ILE A 584 -62.83 -35.54 -10.76
CA ILE A 584 -63.80 -34.48 -10.42
C ILE A 584 -63.51 -33.86 -9.04
N SER A 585 -62.88 -34.59 -8.11
CA SER A 585 -62.46 -34.07 -6.81
C SER A 585 -61.39 -32.97 -6.88
N ASN A 586 -60.66 -32.86 -8.00
CA ASN A 586 -59.61 -31.87 -8.22
C ASN A 586 -60.15 -30.53 -8.77
N ILE A 587 -61.46 -30.45 -9.07
CA ILE A 587 -62.11 -29.26 -9.63
C ILE A 587 -63.14 -28.75 -8.64
N ASN A 588 -62.97 -27.54 -8.08
CA ASN A 588 -64.05 -26.96 -7.29
C ASN A 588 -65.21 -26.58 -8.21
N GLY A 589 -66.41 -27.07 -7.87
CA GLY A 589 -67.65 -26.82 -8.61
C GLY A 589 -68.73 -26.25 -7.71
N LYS A 590 -69.37 -25.16 -8.15
CA LYS A 590 -70.53 -24.57 -7.48
C LYS A 590 -71.77 -24.64 -8.37
N LEU A 591 -72.83 -25.27 -7.87
CA LEU A 591 -74.14 -25.26 -8.51
C LEU A 591 -74.67 -23.82 -8.63
N VAL A 592 -75.03 -23.40 -9.86
CA VAL A 592 -75.58 -22.07 -10.15
C VAL A 592 -77.04 -22.12 -10.59
N GLY A 593 -77.48 -23.22 -11.22
CA GLY A 593 -78.88 -23.40 -11.61
C GLY A 593 -79.22 -24.81 -12.05
N ILE A 594 -80.52 -25.13 -12.05
CA ILE A 594 -81.10 -26.35 -12.61
C ILE A 594 -82.29 -25.95 -13.47
N GLU A 595 -82.32 -26.39 -14.73
CA GLU A 595 -83.42 -26.13 -15.66
C GLU A 595 -83.87 -27.45 -16.31
N GLY A 596 -85.07 -27.92 -15.94
CA GLY A 596 -85.57 -29.23 -16.37
C GLY A 596 -84.71 -30.37 -15.83
N THR A 597 -83.94 -31.02 -16.72
CA THR A 597 -82.95 -32.05 -16.36
C THR A 597 -81.51 -31.59 -16.51
N ILE A 598 -81.25 -30.32 -16.86
CA ILE A 598 -79.90 -29.79 -17.04
C ILE A 598 -79.44 -29.07 -15.77
N VAL A 599 -78.25 -29.43 -15.28
CA VAL A 599 -77.55 -28.80 -14.16
C VAL A 599 -76.50 -27.85 -14.74
N THR A 600 -76.42 -26.62 -14.23
CA THR A 600 -75.37 -25.66 -14.55
C THR A 600 -74.46 -25.45 -13.34
N ILE A 601 -73.21 -25.88 -13.47
CA ILE A 601 -72.17 -25.77 -12.44
C ILE A 601 -71.12 -24.78 -12.94
N ASN A 602 -70.79 -23.76 -12.14
CA ASN A 602 -69.62 -22.93 -12.39
C ASN A 602 -68.43 -23.55 -11.65
N THR A 603 -67.41 -23.93 -12.39
CA THR A 603 -66.17 -24.52 -11.88
C THR A 603 -65.00 -23.55 -12.03
N ASP A 604 -63.87 -23.85 -11.42
CA ASP A 604 -62.61 -23.13 -11.61
C ASP A 604 -62.09 -23.21 -13.07
N ILE A 605 -62.62 -24.14 -13.88
CA ILE A 605 -62.30 -24.35 -15.30
C ILE A 605 -63.51 -23.97 -16.19
N GLY A 606 -64.39 -23.10 -15.69
CA GLY A 606 -65.52 -22.53 -16.42
C GLY A 606 -66.87 -23.25 -16.18
N ILE A 607 -67.84 -23.00 -17.06
CA ILE A 607 -69.23 -23.43 -16.85
C ILE A 607 -69.48 -24.80 -17.47
N LEU A 608 -69.70 -25.80 -16.62
CA LEU A 608 -70.21 -27.11 -17.00
C LEU A 608 -71.75 -27.08 -17.09
N LYS A 609 -72.31 -27.67 -18.15
CA LYS A 609 -73.75 -27.90 -18.32
C LYS A 609 -74.00 -29.35 -18.70
N GLU A 610 -74.55 -30.12 -17.77
CA GLU A 610 -74.70 -31.57 -17.93
C GLU A 610 -76.07 -32.05 -17.42
N ASN A 611 -76.48 -33.25 -17.80
CA ASN A 611 -77.72 -33.86 -17.32
C ASN A 611 -77.62 -34.27 -15.85
N ALA A 612 -78.70 -34.08 -15.09
CA ALA A 612 -78.86 -34.51 -13.69
C ALA A 612 -78.96 -36.05 -13.48
N LYS A 613 -78.44 -36.82 -14.44
CA LYS A 613 -78.34 -38.29 -14.46
C LYS A 613 -76.98 -38.80 -14.89
N ASP A 614 -76.23 -37.93 -15.58
CA ASP A 614 -74.89 -38.18 -16.10
C ASP A 614 -73.83 -37.48 -15.20
N LEU A 615 -74.33 -36.78 -14.16
CA LEU A 615 -73.70 -36.37 -12.89
C LEU A 615 -74.26 -37.20 -11.73
#